data_AF-A0A2T7BTB2-F1
#
_entry.id   AF-A0A2T7BTB2-F1
#
_cell.length_a   1.000
_cell.length_b   1.000
_cell.length_c   1.000
_cell.angle_alpha   90.00
_cell.angle_beta   90.00
_cell.angle_gamma   90.00
#
_symmetry.space_group_name_H-M   'P 1'
#
loop_
_entity.id
_entity.type
_entity.pdbx_description
1 polymer ?
#
loop_
_entity_poly.entity_id
_entity_poly.type
_entity_poly.pdbx_seq_one_letter_code
_entity_poly.pdbx_strand_id
1 'polypeptide(L)'
;MNYITTYLNRVCQQTMEVSLNTYREHLDQKLKSIERYINYLVQKRDYIGKMIDSLALRLENKYIDMIEEEYIDCAEEIEHDDIEAIKQKLNVMEADYARIETDLSLQAKEKINTETECDLIERISLVA
;
A
#
# COMPACT_ATOMS: atom_id res chain seq x y z
N MET A 1 -39.02 15.09 41.17
CA MET A 1 -38.19 14.55 40.07
C MET A 1 -38.32 15.52 38.90
N ASN A 2 -37.23 16.11 38.41
CA ASN A 2 -37.29 17.16 37.39
C ASN A 2 -37.47 16.53 36.01
N TYR A 3 -38.69 16.63 35.46
CA TYR A 3 -39.07 16.08 34.15
C TYR A 3 -38.13 16.53 33.02
N ILE A 4 -37.66 17.78 33.08
CA ILE A 4 -36.72 18.35 32.10
C ILE A 4 -35.37 17.61 32.17
N THR A 5 -34.87 17.31 33.36
CA THR A 5 -33.63 16.56 33.54
C THR A 5 -33.73 15.15 32.96
N THR A 6 -34.84 14.44 33.22
CA THR A 6 -35.06 13.11 32.66
C THR A 6 -35.16 13.13 31.14
N TYR A 7 -35.86 14.12 30.58
CA TYR A 7 -35.99 14.30 29.14
C TYR A 7 -34.63 14.59 28.49
N LEU A 8 -33.85 15.53 29.03
CA LEU A 8 -32.53 15.88 28.51
C LEU A 8 -31.56 14.70 28.57
N ASN A 9 -31.56 13.92 29.66
CA ASN A 9 -30.73 12.73 29.77
C ASN A 9 -31.08 11.69 28.70
N ARG A 10 -32.37 11.48 28.43
CA ARG A 10 -32.82 10.54 27.40
C ARG A 10 -32.41 10.97 25.99
N VAL A 11 -32.57 12.26 25.68
CA VAL A 11 -32.14 12.81 24.38
C VAL A 11 -30.62 12.71 24.22
N CYS A 12 -29.86 12.99 25.29
CA CYS A 12 -28.40 12.88 25.29
C CYS A 12 -27.97 11.43 25.01
N GLN A 13 -28.53 10.45 25.73
CA GLN A 13 -28.24 9.03 25.53
C GLN A 13 -28.53 8.57 24.10
N GLN A 14 -29.70 8.91 23.56
CA GLN A 14 -30.06 8.57 22.19
C GLN A 14 -29.10 9.20 21.16
N THR A 15 -28.71 10.46 21.39
CA THR A 15 -27.76 11.15 20.49
C THR A 15 -26.38 10.51 20.54
N MET A 16 -25.90 10.14 21.73
CA MET A 16 -24.63 9.44 21.92
C MET A 16 -24.65 8.06 21.24
N GLU A 17 -25.70 7.27 21.43
CA GLU A 17 -25.84 5.94 20.83
C GLU A 17 -25.84 6.01 19.29
N VAL A 18 -26.61 6.93 18.71
CA VAL A 18 -26.63 7.14 17.25
C VAL A 18 -25.25 7.57 16.74
N SER A 19 -24.57 8.46 17.45
CA SER A 19 -23.25 8.96 17.06
C SER A 19 -22.19 7.85 17.10
N LEU A 20 -22.19 7.03 18.15
CA LEU A 20 -21.29 5.88 18.29
C LEU A 20 -21.51 4.85 17.19
N ASN A 21 -22.77 4.51 16.90
CA ASN A 21 -23.09 3.56 15.83
C ASN A 21 -22.67 4.09 14.45
N THR A 22 -22.94 5.37 14.17
CA THR A 22 -22.53 6.01 12.91
C THR A 22 -21.01 6.00 12.73
N TYR A 23 -20.28 6.31 13.80
CA TYR A 23 -18.82 6.32 13.74
C TYR A 23 -18.24 4.90 13.61
N ARG A 24 -18.84 3.90 14.25
CA ARG A 24 -18.48 2.50 14.08
C ARG A 24 -18.63 2.04 12.63
N GLU A 25 -19.75 2.36 11.99
CA GLU A 25 -19.97 2.07 10.57
C GLU A 25 -18.92 2.74 9.67
N HIS A 26 -18.55 3.98 9.99
CA HIS A 26 -17.50 4.70 9.28
C HIS A 26 -16.14 4.01 9.39
N LEU A 27 -15.75 3.60 10.60
CA LEU A 27 -14.49 2.89 10.84
C LEU A 27 -14.45 1.53 10.12
N ASP A 28 -15.55 0.79 10.12
CA ASP A 28 -15.67 -0.49 9.40
C ASP A 28 -15.47 -0.31 7.89
N GLN A 29 -16.06 0.75 7.31
CA GLN A 29 -15.88 1.08 5.90
C GLN A 29 -14.43 1.47 5.61
N LYS A 30 -13.82 2.28 6.50
CA LYS A 30 -12.43 2.70 6.39
C LYS A 30 -11.47 1.51 6.43
N LEU A 31 -11.63 0.59 7.38
CA LEU A 31 -10.84 -0.64 7.47
C LEU A 31 -10.94 -1.49 6.20
N LYS A 32 -12.17 -1.73 5.71
CA LYS A 32 -12.38 -2.48 4.45
C LYS A 32 -11.70 -1.80 3.26
N SER A 33 -11.71 -0.46 3.22
CA SER A 33 -11.02 0.30 2.17
C SER A 33 -9.51 0.15 2.25
N ILE A 34 -8.93 0.26 3.44
CA ILE A 34 -7.49 0.08 3.69
C ILE A 34 -7.07 -1.33 3.28
N GLU A 35 -7.81 -2.36 3.70
CA GLU A 35 -7.49 -3.75 3.36
C GLU A 35 -7.54 -4.03 1.85
N ARG A 36 -8.55 -3.49 1.16
CA ARG A 36 -8.63 -3.58 -0.31
C ARG A 36 -7.43 -2.91 -0.96
N TYR A 37 -7.03 -1.74 -0.47
CA TYR A 37 -5.91 -1.01 -1.04
C TYR A 37 -4.57 -1.69 -0.77
N ILE A 38 -4.35 -2.23 0.44
CA ILE A 38 -3.19 -3.08 0.74
C ILE A 38 -3.13 -4.28 -0.21
N ASN A 39 -4.24 -4.99 -0.41
CA ASN A 39 -4.29 -6.13 -1.32
C ASN A 39 -3.94 -5.74 -2.77
N TYR A 40 -4.46 -4.60 -3.23
CA TYR A 40 -4.11 -4.05 -4.54
C TYR A 40 -2.60 -3.74 -4.64
N LEU A 41 -2.02 -3.09 -3.63
CA LEU A 41 -0.61 -2.75 -3.62
C LEU A 41 0.29 -3.99 -3.61
N VAL A 42 -0.07 -5.03 -2.84
CA VAL A 42 0.64 -6.32 -2.83
C VAL A 42 0.61 -6.96 -4.22
N GLN A 43 -0.56 -7.04 -4.85
CA GLN A 43 -0.67 -7.60 -6.21
C GLN A 43 0.16 -6.81 -7.23
N LYS A 44 0.12 -5.48 -7.14
CA LYS A 44 0.88 -4.60 -8.02
C LYS A 44 2.38 -4.75 -7.81
N ARG A 45 2.84 -4.84 -6.57
CA ARG A 45 4.24 -5.09 -6.22
C ARG A 45 4.72 -6.40 -6.82
N ASP A 46 3.97 -7.48 -6.62
CA ASP A 46 4.34 -8.81 -7.11
C ASP A 46 4.41 -8.85 -8.65
N TYR A 47 3.51 -8.11 -9.33
CA TYR A 47 3.56 -7.93 -10.77
C TYR A 47 4.81 -7.18 -11.23
N ILE A 48 5.13 -6.04 -10.59
CA ILE A 48 6.33 -5.25 -10.91
C ILE A 48 7.61 -6.05 -10.63
N GLY A 49 7.66 -6.80 -9.52
CA GLY A 49 8.79 -7.68 -9.21
C GLY A 49 9.07 -8.67 -10.34
N LYS A 50 8.04 -9.33 -10.88
CA LYS A 50 8.20 -10.23 -12.04
C LYS A 50 8.69 -9.51 -13.30
N MET A 51 8.29 -8.26 -13.51
CA MET A 51 8.79 -7.46 -14.64
C MET A 51 10.26 -7.09 -14.46
N ILE A 52 10.68 -6.74 -13.24
CA ILE A 52 12.08 -6.48 -12.91
C ILE A 52 12.91 -7.74 -13.17
N ASP A 53 12.49 -8.90 -12.66
CA ASP A 53 13.18 -10.18 -12.87
C ASP A 53 13.32 -10.49 -14.37
N SER A 54 12.25 -10.30 -15.14
CA SER A 54 12.27 -10.51 -16.59
C SER A 54 13.21 -9.56 -17.33
N LEU A 55 13.30 -8.30 -16.91
CA LEU A 55 14.19 -7.32 -17.51
C LEU A 55 15.65 -7.58 -17.12
N ALA A 56 15.90 -7.99 -15.88
CA ALA A 56 17.22 -8.38 -15.40
C ALA A 56 17.75 -9.58 -16.19
N LEU A 57 16.94 -10.63 -16.37
CA LEU A 57 17.29 -11.79 -17.21
C LEU A 57 17.57 -11.38 -18.66
N ARG A 58 16.77 -10.47 -19.22
CA ARG A 58 17.00 -9.97 -20.58
C ARG A 58 18.31 -9.20 -20.69
N LEU A 59 18.65 -8.42 -19.67
CA LEU A 59 19.91 -7.69 -19.60
C LEU A 59 21.10 -8.64 -19.49
N GLU A 60 21.01 -9.65 -18.62
CA GLU A 60 22.03 -10.70 -18.48
C GLU A 60 22.25 -11.45 -19.80
N ASN A 61 21.18 -11.88 -20.46
CA ASN A 61 21.28 -12.54 -21.77
C ASN A 61 21.96 -11.63 -22.81
N LYS A 62 21.65 -10.33 -22.82
CA LYS A 62 22.32 -9.38 -23.72
C LYS A 62 23.81 -9.26 -23.44
N TYR A 63 24.22 -9.31 -22.17
CA TYR A 63 25.64 -9.36 -21.83
C TYR A 63 26.31 -10.66 -22.27
N ILE A 64 25.61 -11.81 -22.18
CA ILE A 64 26.11 -13.10 -22.68
C ILE A 64 26.28 -13.06 -24.20
N ASP A 65 25.26 -12.61 -24.94
CA ASP A 65 25.28 -12.50 -26.40
C ASP A 65 26.51 -11.70 -26.86
N MET A 66 26.80 -10.57 -26.20
CA MET A 66 27.97 -9.75 -26.51
C MET A 66 29.29 -10.48 -26.28
N ILE A 67 29.42 -11.21 -25.16
CA ILE A 67 30.62 -11.99 -24.85
C ILE A 67 30.82 -13.13 -25.87
N GLU A 68 29.73 -13.70 -26.38
CA GLU A 68 29.75 -14.78 -27.37
C GLU A 68 30.00 -14.27 -28.81
N GLU A 69 29.50 -13.09 -29.17
CA GLU A 69 29.73 -12.44 -30.47
C GLU A 69 31.15 -11.85 -30.58
N GLU A 70 31.73 -11.34 -29.48
CA GLU A 70 33.13 -10.93 -29.42
C GLU A 70 34.07 -12.10 -29.10
N TYR A 71 34.64 -12.73 -30.14
CA TYR A 71 36.01 -13.24 -30.00
C TYR A 71 36.91 -12.01 -29.80
N ILE A 72 37.18 -11.66 -28.53
CA ILE A 72 37.92 -10.48 -28.06
C ILE A 72 39.01 -10.05 -29.05
N ASP A 73 38.74 -8.97 -29.77
CA ASP A 73 39.77 -8.04 -30.21
C ASP A 73 39.15 -6.64 -30.12
N CYS A 74 39.61 -5.90 -29.11
CA CYS A 74 39.22 -4.52 -28.77
C CYS A 74 37.92 -4.37 -27.98
N ALA A 75 38.10 -4.11 -26.67
CA ALA A 75 37.12 -3.47 -25.81
C ALA A 75 36.81 -2.05 -26.34
N GLU A 76 35.89 -1.95 -27.30
CA GLU A 76 35.25 -0.67 -27.65
C GLU A 76 34.07 -0.42 -26.71
N GLU A 77 33.77 0.86 -26.48
CA GLU A 77 32.64 1.29 -25.66
C GLU A 77 31.34 0.76 -26.28
N ILE A 78 30.76 -0.29 -25.69
CA ILE A 78 29.51 -0.84 -26.20
C ILE A 78 28.37 0.13 -25.88
N GLU A 79 28.14 1.09 -26.77
CA GLU A 79 26.88 1.85 -26.87
C GLU A 79 25.81 0.96 -27.53
N HIS A 80 25.34 -0.06 -26.81
CA HIS A 80 24.13 -0.77 -27.21
C HIS A 80 22.93 -0.04 -26.61
N ASP A 81 22.27 0.78 -27.44
CA ASP A 81 21.01 1.47 -27.12
C ASP A 81 19.98 0.56 -26.43
N ASP A 82 19.98 -0.74 -26.77
CA ASP A 82 19.14 -1.76 -26.17
C ASP A 82 19.44 -2.03 -24.69
N ILE A 83 20.72 -2.06 -24.28
CA ILE A 83 21.13 -2.24 -22.89
C ILE A 83 20.74 -1.03 -22.06
N GLU A 84 20.99 0.16 -22.58
CA GLU A 84 20.67 1.40 -21.87
C GLU A 84 19.15 1.57 -21.75
N ALA A 85 18.38 1.20 -22.79
CA ALA A 85 16.92 1.17 -22.72
C ALA A 85 16.39 0.16 -21.68
N ILE A 86 17.04 -1.01 -21.50
CA ILE A 86 16.67 -1.98 -20.46
C ILE A 86 16.99 -1.42 -19.07
N LYS A 87 18.16 -0.82 -18.87
CA LYS A 87 18.57 -0.18 -17.61
C LYS A 87 17.63 0.94 -17.20
N GLN A 88 17.25 1.82 -18.14
CA GLN A 88 16.29 2.89 -17.88
C GLN A 88 14.93 2.34 -17.45
N LYS A 89 14.45 1.27 -18.08
CA LYS A 89 13.19 0.60 -17.69
C LYS A 89 13.30 -0.04 -16.30
N LEU A 90 14.41 -0.70 -15.99
CA LEU A 90 14.68 -1.24 -14.66
C LEU A 90 14.63 -0.15 -13.60
N ASN A 91 15.34 0.96 -13.81
CA ASN A 91 15.34 2.10 -12.87
C ASN A 91 13.94 2.64 -12.59
N VAL A 92 13.10 2.79 -13.62
CA VAL A 92 11.71 3.24 -13.45
C VAL A 92 10.89 2.22 -12.66
N MET A 93 11.03 0.93 -12.95
CA MET A 93 10.29 -0.12 -12.26
C MET A 93 10.73 -0.29 -10.80
N GLU A 94 12.01 -0.19 -10.52
CA GLU A 94 12.57 -0.24 -9.16
C GLU A 94 12.11 0.97 -8.34
N ALA A 95 12.09 2.16 -8.93
CA ALA A 95 11.54 3.35 -8.29
C ALA A 95 10.05 3.18 -7.96
N ASP A 96 9.27 2.61 -8.90
CA ASP A 96 7.86 2.29 -8.66
C ASP A 96 7.67 1.23 -7.57
N TYR A 97 8.53 0.21 -7.54
CA TYR A 97 8.53 -0.84 -6.51
C TYR A 97 8.80 -0.23 -5.12
N ALA A 98 9.83 0.62 -5.00
CA ALA A 98 10.17 1.29 -3.76
C ALA A 98 9.06 2.22 -3.25
N ARG A 99 8.36 2.90 -4.17
CA ARG A 99 7.17 3.70 -3.84
C ARG A 99 6.04 2.82 -3.29
N ILE A 100 5.77 1.67 -3.92
CA ILE A 100 4.73 0.75 -3.44
C ILE A 100 5.05 0.21 -2.05
N GLU A 101 6.31 -0.14 -1.77
CA GLU A 101 6.72 -0.57 -0.42
C GLU A 101 6.54 0.55 0.62
N THR A 102 6.83 1.79 0.25
CA THR A 102 6.55 2.95 1.12
C THR A 102 5.05 3.10 1.39
N ASP A 103 4.22 3.00 0.35
CA ASP A 103 2.77 3.09 0.47
C ASP A 103 2.20 1.94 1.32
N LEU A 104 2.70 0.72 1.17
CA LEU A 104 2.32 -0.43 1.99
C LEU A 104 2.61 -0.19 3.48
N SER A 105 3.79 0.35 3.80
CA SER A 105 4.16 0.71 5.17
C SER A 105 3.23 1.78 5.75
N LEU A 106 2.90 2.81 4.97
CA LEU A 106 1.94 3.83 5.37
C LEU A 106 0.54 3.25 5.62
N GLN A 107 0.05 2.38 4.74
CA GLN A 107 -1.25 1.73 4.91
C GLN A 107 -1.28 0.77 6.10
N ALA A 108 -0.18 0.07 6.40
CA ALA A 108 -0.08 -0.77 7.58
C ALA A 108 -0.21 0.07 8.87
N LYS A 109 0.43 1.24 8.92
CA LYS A 109 0.29 2.17 10.04
C LYS A 109 -1.14 2.71 10.17
N GLU A 110 -1.75 3.08 9.04
CA GLU A 110 -3.13 3.59 9.05
C GLU A 110 -4.14 2.52 9.46
N LYS A 111 -3.90 1.25 9.10
CA LYS A 111 -4.68 0.11 9.56
C LYS A 111 -4.64 0.02 11.09
N ILE A 112 -3.44 0.01 11.67
CA ILE A 112 -3.25 -0.07 13.13
C ILE A 112 -3.96 1.10 13.82
N ASN A 113 -3.79 2.33 13.33
CA ASN A 113 -4.47 3.50 13.89
C ASN A 113 -5.99 3.32 13.87
N THR A 114 -6.54 2.88 12.73
CA THR A 114 -7.99 2.68 12.60
C THR A 114 -8.50 1.55 13.50
N GLU A 115 -7.74 0.47 13.69
CA GLU A 115 -8.04 -0.59 14.66
C GLU A 115 -8.06 -0.05 16.09
N THR A 116 -7.09 0.82 16.45
CA THR A 116 -7.10 1.46 17.78
C THR A 116 -8.29 2.39 17.98
N GLU A 117 -8.76 3.06 16.93
CA GLU A 117 -9.99 3.86 17.00
C GLU A 117 -11.22 2.97 17.21
N CYS A 118 -11.29 1.80 16.56
CA CYS A 118 -12.35 0.82 16.80
C CYS A 118 -12.38 0.36 18.26
N ASP A 119 -11.23 -0.01 18.82
CA ASP A 119 -11.10 -0.44 20.21
C ASP A 119 -11.56 0.65 21.19
N LEU A 120 -11.23 1.91 20.91
CA LEU A 120 -11.66 3.05 21.73
C LEU A 120 -13.17 3.23 21.70
N ILE A 121 -13.80 3.12 20.53
CA ILE A 121 -15.25 3.25 20.37
C ILE A 121 -15.98 2.11 21.08
N GLU A 122 -15.44 0.91 21.03
CA GLU A 122 -16.00 -0.22 21.77
C GLU A 122 -15.94 0.03 23.28
N ARG A 123 -14.81 0.53 23.80
CA ARG A 123 -14.67 0.90 25.22
C ARG A 123 -15.63 2.00 25.64
N ILE A 124 -15.79 3.04 24.83
CA ILE A 124 -16.74 4.13 25.11
C ILE A 124 -18.17 3.58 25.14
N SER A 125 -18.51 2.69 24.20
CA SER A 125 -19.85 2.07 24.13
C SER A 125 -20.18 1.20 25.34
N LEU A 126 -19.17 0.66 26.05
CA LEU A 126 -19.38 -0.14 27.27
C LEU A 126 -19.67 0.71 28.51
N VAL A 127 -19.33 2.00 28.49
CA VAL A 127 -19.44 2.91 29.63
C VAL A 127 -20.52 4.00 29.42
N ALA A 128 -20.96 4.21 28.18
CA ALA A 128 -22.05 5.11 27.80
C ALA A 128 -23.44 4.53 28.16
#